data_AF-A0A933H0L9-F1
#
_entry.id   AF-A0A933H0L9-F1
#
_cell.length_a   1.000
_cell.length_b   1.000
_cell.length_c   1.000
_cell.angle_alpha   90.00
_cell.angle_beta   90.00
_cell.angle_gamma   90.00
#
_symmetry.space_group_name_H-M   'P 1'
#
loop_
_entity.id
_entity.type
_entity.pdbx_description
1 polymer ?
#
loop_
_entity_poly.entity_id
_entity_poly.type
_entity_poly.pdbx_seq_one_letter_code
_entity_poly.pdbx_strand_id
1 'polypeptide(L)'
;MEIVLGRDGRARRVETLCQGRLVFRTRRGVRSVERSLVEAIPHGARTILAVGDAEGAVAIAARHLLPEAHVAHLSLDAYEGERARSTCEANGVPVELTVAADLPGTGPDAGMRQDGSQPLWDTILLAGPRESTFLRELVEEAHDALAPGGRLVVAAERSPRSLVSVVKDAFGKADPLQNRAKGASLAGARRTREKRVWKDRGRTLEREVRGLVLTLAVRPGVFGSTGLDAGTRTLVEAIQVPAGGRVLDLGCGTGALGIAAGLLGAGEIVLADSSPRAVALATSNARANGIQKATALLRADLEDLPGPFDLALANPPYFGDFRIARSFVRAAKKNLRPGGHLALVAKAAGEHLEVVRELFPDARLEERGGYGIVLARRS
;
A
#
# COMPACT_ATOMS: atom_id res chain seq x y z
N MET A 1 18.62 -21.03 10.30
CA MET A 1 18.81 -20.37 8.99
C MET A 1 19.23 -18.93 9.18
N GLU A 2 20.14 -18.43 8.33
CA GLU A 2 20.40 -17.00 8.20
C GLU A 2 19.44 -16.40 7.16
N ILE A 3 18.79 -15.28 7.51
CA ILE A 3 17.86 -14.52 6.66
C ILE A 3 18.41 -13.10 6.51
N VAL A 4 18.68 -12.67 5.28
CA VAL A 4 19.17 -11.33 4.96
C VAL A 4 18.00 -10.47 4.47
N LEU A 5 17.71 -9.36 5.16
CA LEU A 5 16.70 -8.38 4.75
C LEU A 5 17.34 -7.10 4.20
N GLY A 6 16.74 -6.56 3.14
CA GLY A 6 17.19 -5.36 2.42
C GLY A 6 18.16 -5.63 1.27
N ARG A 7 18.33 -4.64 0.39
CA ARG A 7 19.24 -4.71 -0.76
C ARG A 7 20.70 -4.37 -0.36
N ASP A 8 21.65 -5.01 -1.04
CA ASP A 8 23.06 -4.62 -1.21
C ASP A 8 23.98 -4.60 0.03
N GLY A 9 24.33 -5.76 0.60
CA GLY A 9 25.55 -5.92 1.46
C GLY A 9 25.66 -5.03 2.71
N ARG A 10 24.65 -4.22 3.00
CA ARG A 10 24.59 -3.23 4.08
C ARG A 10 23.90 -3.77 5.33
N ALA A 11 23.53 -5.06 5.31
CA ALA A 11 22.93 -5.78 6.42
C ALA A 11 24.00 -6.12 7.48
N ARG A 12 24.20 -5.20 8.43
CA ARG A 12 25.24 -5.28 9.47
C ARG A 12 24.70 -5.66 10.85
N ARG A 13 23.41 -5.44 11.11
CA ARG A 13 22.79 -5.78 12.39
C ARG A 13 22.35 -7.24 12.37
N VAL A 14 22.70 -7.99 13.41
CA VAL A 14 22.32 -9.39 13.58
C VAL A 14 21.30 -9.50 14.71
N GLU A 15 20.19 -10.19 14.46
CA GLU A 15 19.16 -10.49 15.45
C GLU A 15 18.80 -11.96 15.39
N THR A 16 18.71 -12.62 16.54
CA THR A 16 18.33 -14.02 16.63
C THR A 16 16.90 -14.14 17.15
N LEU A 17 16.04 -14.86 16.42
CA LEU A 17 14.63 -15.08 16.76
C LEU A 17 14.33 -16.57 16.90
N CYS A 18 13.15 -16.89 17.45
CA CYS A 18 12.65 -18.26 17.59
C CYS A 18 13.65 -19.19 18.29
N GLN A 19 14.15 -18.76 19.46
CA GLN A 19 15.10 -19.51 20.30
C GLN A 19 16.38 -19.96 19.58
N GLY A 20 16.91 -19.16 18.64
CA GLY A 20 18.15 -19.51 17.94
C GLY A 20 17.97 -20.07 16.54
N ARG A 21 16.75 -20.48 16.17
CA ARG A 21 16.48 -21.14 14.89
C ARG A 21 16.65 -20.21 13.69
N LEU A 22 16.42 -18.91 13.89
CA LEU A 22 16.50 -17.89 12.84
C LEU A 22 17.49 -16.80 13.22
N VAL A 23 18.37 -16.46 12.28
CA VAL A 23 19.34 -15.36 12.42
C VAL A 23 19.06 -14.35 11.31
N PHE A 24 18.59 -13.17 11.66
CA PHE A 24 18.29 -12.10 10.73
C PHE A 24 19.49 -11.14 10.60
N ARG A 25 19.97 -10.92 9.38
CA ARG A 25 20.88 -9.83 9.05
C ARG A 25 20.10 -8.70 8.40
N THR A 26 20.16 -7.50 8.98
CA THR A 26 19.36 -6.37 8.51
C THR A 26 20.14 -5.06 8.55
N ARG A 27 19.65 -4.03 7.84
CA ARG A 27 20.21 -2.67 7.92
C ARG A 27 19.74 -1.91 9.17
N ARG A 28 18.44 -1.96 9.49
CA ARG A 28 17.81 -1.17 10.58
C ARG A 28 17.22 -2.01 11.71
N GLY A 29 17.26 -3.33 11.59
CA GLY A 29 16.57 -4.28 12.45
C GLY A 29 15.34 -4.89 11.77
N VAL A 30 14.89 -6.04 12.27
CA VAL A 30 13.60 -6.61 11.87
C VAL A 30 12.50 -5.70 12.41
N ARG A 31 11.56 -5.28 11.56
CA ARG A 31 10.42 -4.45 11.98
C ARG A 31 9.60 -5.13 13.08
N SER A 32 9.06 -4.36 14.02
CA SER A 32 8.43 -4.87 15.24
C SER A 32 7.20 -5.76 14.97
N VAL A 33 6.43 -5.42 13.93
CA VAL A 33 5.26 -6.19 13.49
C VAL A 33 5.69 -7.57 12.98
N GLU A 34 6.61 -7.62 12.02
CA GLU A 34 7.12 -8.86 11.43
C GLU A 34 7.85 -9.70 12.48
N ARG A 35 8.67 -9.08 13.33
CA ARG A 35 9.32 -9.77 14.45
C ARG A 35 8.28 -10.47 15.35
N SER A 36 7.20 -9.78 15.68
CA SER A 36 6.14 -10.33 16.53
C SER A 36 5.43 -11.51 15.85
N LEU A 37 5.22 -11.45 14.53
CA LEU A 37 4.63 -12.54 13.75
C LEU A 37 5.58 -13.73 13.64
N VAL A 38 6.86 -13.51 13.32
CA VAL A 38 7.89 -14.55 13.22
C VAL A 38 7.99 -15.35 14.52
N GLU A 39 8.01 -14.68 15.67
CA GLU A 39 8.04 -15.34 16.99
C GLU A 39 6.74 -16.09 17.33
N ALA A 40 5.65 -15.83 16.61
CA ALA A 40 4.32 -16.38 16.86
C ALA A 40 3.84 -17.38 15.80
N ILE A 41 4.71 -17.80 14.88
CA ILE A 41 4.39 -18.80 13.84
C ILE A 41 3.94 -20.10 14.51
N PRO A 42 2.71 -20.59 14.26
CA PRO A 42 2.19 -21.81 14.89
C PRO A 42 2.88 -23.08 14.37
N HIS A 43 3.42 -23.92 15.26
CA HIS A 43 4.19 -25.12 14.88
C HIS A 43 3.44 -26.19 14.05
N GLY A 44 2.12 -26.20 14.05
CA GLY A 44 1.29 -27.20 13.36
C GLY A 44 0.52 -26.68 12.14
N ALA A 45 0.86 -25.50 11.64
CA ALA A 45 0.21 -24.92 10.48
C ALA A 45 0.61 -25.68 9.20
N ARG A 46 -0.36 -25.96 8.33
CA ARG A 46 -0.17 -26.68 7.05
C ARG A 46 -0.34 -25.79 5.84
N THR A 47 -1.23 -24.81 5.91
CA THR A 47 -1.46 -23.83 4.84
C THR A 47 -1.47 -22.41 5.41
N ILE A 48 -0.42 -21.65 5.08
CA ILE A 48 -0.14 -20.35 5.67
C ILE A 48 -0.22 -19.26 4.59
N LEU A 49 -1.02 -18.24 4.87
CA LEU A 49 -0.97 -16.98 4.13
C LEU A 49 -0.31 -15.90 5.00
N ALA A 50 0.88 -15.46 4.64
CA ALA A 50 1.47 -14.25 5.18
C ALA A 50 0.91 -13.04 4.43
N VAL A 51 0.41 -12.02 5.14
CA VAL A 51 -0.26 -10.86 4.54
C VAL A 51 0.41 -9.57 5.00
N GLY A 52 0.76 -8.69 4.06
CA GLY A 52 1.28 -7.35 4.35
C GLY A 52 2.73 -7.31 4.87
N ASP A 53 3.48 -8.40 4.71
CA ASP A 53 4.86 -8.52 5.15
C ASP A 53 5.81 -7.87 4.12
N ALA A 54 6.08 -6.58 4.27
CA ALA A 54 6.71 -5.80 3.19
C ALA A 54 8.12 -6.22 2.70
N GLU A 55 8.79 -7.17 3.36
CA GLU A 55 10.06 -7.74 2.87
C GLU A 55 10.03 -9.27 2.77
N GLY A 56 8.90 -9.92 3.03
CA GLY A 56 8.80 -11.38 3.01
C GLY A 56 9.47 -12.07 4.21
N ALA A 57 9.83 -11.34 5.27
CA ALA A 57 10.52 -11.88 6.44
C ALA A 57 9.70 -12.98 7.17
N VAL A 58 8.40 -12.76 7.33
CA VAL A 58 7.44 -13.69 7.93
C VAL A 58 7.26 -14.91 7.03
N ALA A 59 7.13 -14.70 5.72
CA ALA A 59 6.94 -15.79 4.77
C ALA A 59 8.17 -16.71 4.69
N ILE A 60 9.38 -16.12 4.60
CA ILE A 60 10.65 -16.86 4.61
C ILE A 60 10.82 -17.64 5.93
N ALA A 61 10.55 -16.99 7.07
CA ALA A 61 10.63 -17.64 8.37
C ALA A 61 9.64 -18.82 8.48
N ALA A 62 8.40 -18.65 8.03
CA ALA A 62 7.39 -19.71 8.04
C ALA A 62 7.83 -20.90 7.19
N ARG A 63 8.31 -20.65 5.96
CA ARG A 63 8.79 -21.71 5.06
C ARG A 63 9.97 -22.48 5.64
N HIS A 64 10.88 -21.81 6.36
CA HIS A 64 12.00 -22.47 7.02
C HIS A 64 11.59 -23.26 8.26
N LEU A 65 10.74 -22.68 9.12
CA LEU A 65 10.34 -23.31 10.37
C LEU A 65 9.40 -24.50 10.15
N LEU A 66 8.66 -24.50 9.03
CA LEU A 66 7.64 -25.46 8.64
C LEU A 66 7.83 -25.90 7.18
N PRO A 67 8.84 -26.73 6.87
CA PRO A 67 9.20 -27.09 5.49
C PRO A 67 8.10 -27.87 4.74
N GLU A 68 7.24 -28.58 5.47
CA GLU A 68 6.10 -29.32 4.91
C GLU A 68 4.85 -28.45 4.71
N ALA A 69 4.83 -27.23 5.26
CA ALA A 69 3.69 -26.33 5.11
C ALA A 69 3.73 -25.65 3.74
N HIS A 70 2.56 -25.54 3.11
CA HIS A 70 2.36 -24.63 2.00
C HIS A 70 2.32 -23.20 2.54
N VAL A 71 3.21 -22.33 2.04
CA VAL A 71 3.32 -20.93 2.46
C VAL A 71 3.20 -20.04 1.23
N ALA A 72 2.22 -19.13 1.27
CA ALA A 72 2.06 -18.08 0.29
C ALA A 72 2.17 -16.70 0.96
N HIS A 73 2.50 -15.69 0.15
CA HIS A 73 2.55 -14.30 0.54
C HIS A 73 1.59 -13.47 -0.30
N LEU A 74 0.68 -12.76 0.37
CA LEU A 74 -0.10 -11.69 -0.23
C LEU A 74 0.48 -10.32 0.15
N SER A 75 0.93 -9.57 -0.85
CA SER A 75 1.24 -8.16 -0.69
C SER A 75 0.04 -7.29 -1.07
N LEU A 76 -0.24 -6.28 -0.25
CA LEU A 76 -1.30 -5.30 -0.49
C LEU A 76 -0.80 -4.09 -1.30
N ASP A 77 0.47 -4.12 -1.67
CA ASP A 77 1.20 -3.08 -2.39
C ASP A 77 2.25 -3.72 -3.31
N ALA A 78 2.34 -3.26 -4.56
CA ALA A 78 3.23 -3.83 -5.57
C ALA A 78 4.71 -3.58 -5.26
N TYR A 79 5.06 -2.41 -4.70
CA TYR A 79 6.43 -2.08 -4.30
C TYR A 79 6.91 -3.00 -3.19
N GLU A 80 6.07 -3.18 -2.17
CA GLU A 80 6.34 -4.12 -1.09
C GLU A 80 6.40 -5.57 -1.61
N GLY A 81 5.56 -5.92 -2.57
CA GLY A 81 5.55 -7.23 -3.22
C GLY A 81 6.84 -7.55 -3.97
N GLU A 82 7.35 -6.59 -4.76
CA GLU A 82 8.64 -6.75 -5.45
C GLU A 82 9.82 -6.83 -4.49
N ARG A 83 9.79 -6.05 -3.41
CA ARG A 83 10.81 -6.14 -2.36
C ARG A 83 10.80 -7.51 -1.69
N ALA A 84 9.62 -8.01 -1.35
CA ALA A 84 9.49 -9.33 -0.77
C ALA A 84 9.93 -10.44 -1.73
N ARG A 85 9.58 -10.35 -3.02
CA ARG A 85 10.06 -11.29 -4.06
C ARG A 85 11.58 -11.30 -4.14
N SER A 86 12.19 -10.12 -4.26
CA SER A 86 13.65 -9.97 -4.31
C SER A 86 14.34 -10.51 -3.07
N THR A 87 13.78 -10.28 -1.88
CA THR A 87 14.31 -10.85 -0.62
C THR A 87 14.17 -12.36 -0.58
N CYS A 88 13.03 -12.92 -0.99
CA CYS A 88 12.80 -14.37 -1.06
C CYS A 88 13.84 -15.04 -1.98
N GLU A 89 14.04 -14.49 -3.18
CA GLU A 89 15.05 -14.96 -4.14
C GLU A 89 16.47 -14.88 -3.58
N ALA A 90 16.86 -13.74 -3.00
CA ALA A 90 18.19 -13.54 -2.43
C ALA A 90 18.50 -14.49 -1.25
N ASN A 91 17.48 -15.00 -0.56
CA ASN A 91 17.62 -15.98 0.51
C ASN A 91 17.45 -17.43 0.04
N GLY A 92 17.24 -17.67 -1.26
CA GLY A 92 17.01 -19.02 -1.80
C GLY A 92 15.72 -19.68 -1.31
N VAL A 93 14.72 -18.89 -0.92
CA VAL A 93 13.42 -19.37 -0.41
C VAL A 93 12.31 -18.82 -1.31
N PRO A 94 12.01 -19.46 -2.45
CA PRO A 94 10.91 -19.03 -3.30
C PRO A 94 9.59 -19.20 -2.54
N VAL A 95 8.77 -18.15 -2.53
CA VAL A 95 7.43 -18.12 -1.96
C VAL A 95 6.45 -17.72 -3.07
N GLU A 96 5.31 -18.39 -3.12
CA GLU A 96 4.21 -17.97 -3.99
C GLU A 96 3.74 -16.58 -3.56
N LEU A 97 4.00 -15.57 -4.38
CA LEU A 97 3.71 -14.17 -4.06
C LEU A 97 2.66 -13.60 -5.00
N THR A 98 1.56 -13.13 -4.41
CA THR A 98 0.48 -12.41 -5.10
C THR A 98 0.41 -10.97 -4.62
N VAL A 99 0.06 -10.05 -5.53
CA VAL A 99 -0.27 -8.65 -5.20
C VAL A 99 -1.76 -8.46 -5.44
N ALA A 100 -2.54 -8.10 -4.43
CA ALA A 100 -3.98 -7.86 -4.57
C ALA A 100 -4.52 -6.84 -3.55
N ALA A 101 -5.71 -6.30 -3.82
CA ALA A 101 -6.35 -5.27 -3.00
C ALA A 101 -7.07 -5.81 -1.76
N ASP A 102 -7.48 -7.08 -1.80
CA ASP A 102 -8.24 -7.78 -0.76
C ASP A 102 -7.66 -9.20 -0.58
N LEU A 103 -7.96 -9.86 0.55
CA LEU A 103 -7.56 -11.27 0.73
C LEU A 103 -8.31 -12.21 -0.25
N PRO A 104 -7.75 -13.39 -0.59
CA PRO A 104 -8.33 -14.27 -1.60
C PRO A 104 -9.76 -14.70 -1.27
N GLY A 105 -10.68 -14.49 -2.21
CA GLY A 105 -12.10 -14.83 -2.05
C GLY A 105 -12.88 -13.86 -1.16
N THR A 106 -12.34 -12.69 -0.86
CA THR A 106 -12.97 -11.64 -0.05
C THR A 106 -12.95 -10.29 -0.76
N GLY A 107 -13.72 -9.32 -0.29
CA GLY A 107 -13.73 -7.97 -0.85
C GLY A 107 -14.36 -7.82 -2.24
N PRO A 108 -14.48 -6.58 -2.75
CA PRO A 108 -15.04 -6.30 -4.07
C PRO A 108 -14.05 -6.58 -5.21
N ASP A 109 -12.74 -6.53 -4.97
CA ASP A 109 -11.73 -6.59 -6.04
C ASP A 109 -11.17 -8.00 -6.26
N ALA A 110 -11.08 -8.85 -5.22
CA ALA A 110 -10.65 -10.24 -5.39
C ALA A 110 -11.77 -11.17 -5.91
N GLY A 111 -13.01 -10.66 -6.00
CA GLY A 111 -14.21 -11.41 -6.35
C GLY A 111 -14.63 -12.38 -5.23
N MET A 112 -15.92 -12.36 -4.85
CA MET A 112 -16.43 -13.48 -4.03
C MET A 112 -16.28 -14.78 -4.83
N ARG A 113 -15.75 -15.83 -4.20
CA ARG A 113 -15.63 -17.16 -4.82
C ARG A 113 -17.00 -17.54 -5.41
N GLN A 114 -17.11 -17.54 -6.73
CA GLN A 114 -18.35 -17.91 -7.42
C GLN A 114 -18.51 -19.42 -7.53
N ASP A 115 -17.47 -20.19 -7.25
CA ASP A 115 -17.41 -21.65 -7.46
C ASP A 115 -17.69 -22.50 -6.21
N GLY A 116 -17.91 -21.89 -5.04
CA GLY A 116 -18.15 -22.62 -3.79
C GLY A 116 -16.94 -23.38 -3.22
N SER A 117 -15.72 -23.14 -3.71
CA SER A 117 -14.50 -23.76 -3.17
C SER A 117 -14.23 -23.31 -1.72
N GLN A 118 -13.86 -24.24 -0.83
CA GLN A 118 -13.64 -23.95 0.60
C GLN A 118 -12.35 -23.15 0.88
N PRO A 119 -12.33 -22.27 1.90
CA PRO A 119 -11.16 -21.46 2.23
C PRO A 119 -9.93 -22.33 2.52
N LEU A 120 -8.81 -22.00 1.86
CA LEU A 120 -7.61 -22.85 1.75
C LEU A 120 -6.65 -22.74 2.96
N TRP A 121 -6.80 -21.71 3.78
CA TRP A 121 -5.80 -21.33 4.77
C TRP A 121 -6.18 -21.81 6.17
N ASP A 122 -5.38 -22.69 6.77
CA ASP A 122 -5.53 -23.02 8.18
C ASP A 122 -4.89 -21.96 9.09
N THR A 123 -4.02 -21.11 8.53
CA THR A 123 -3.32 -20.06 9.26
C THR A 123 -3.16 -18.80 8.40
N ILE A 124 -3.50 -17.64 8.96
CA ILE A 124 -3.18 -16.33 8.39
C ILE A 124 -2.29 -15.57 9.37
N LEU A 125 -1.13 -15.11 8.88
CA LEU A 125 -0.19 -14.26 9.59
C LEU A 125 -0.30 -12.83 9.02
N LEU A 126 -1.02 -11.96 9.72
CA LEU A 126 -1.38 -10.62 9.24
C LEU A 126 -0.47 -9.55 9.86
N ALA A 127 0.36 -8.92 9.04
CA ALA A 127 1.03 -7.67 9.36
C ALA A 127 0.02 -6.52 9.20
N GLY A 128 -0.54 -6.10 10.33
CA GLY A 128 -1.64 -5.16 10.38
C GLY A 128 -1.22 -3.73 10.01
N PRO A 129 -1.94 -3.04 9.11
CA PRO A 129 -1.64 -1.67 8.74
C PRO A 129 -1.91 -0.71 9.92
N ARG A 130 -1.31 0.48 9.83
CA ARG A 130 -1.49 1.54 10.83
C ARG A 130 -2.92 2.10 10.87
N GLU A 131 -3.58 2.18 9.72
CA GLU A 131 -4.94 2.69 9.62
C GLU A 131 -5.92 1.72 10.30
N SER A 132 -6.66 2.23 11.31
CA SER A 132 -7.51 1.39 12.15
C SER A 132 -8.68 0.77 11.41
N THR A 133 -9.29 1.50 10.47
CA THR A 133 -10.42 1.02 9.68
C THR A 133 -9.97 -0.05 8.69
N PHE A 134 -8.82 0.15 8.04
CA PHE A 134 -8.27 -0.83 7.11
C PHE A 134 -7.82 -2.11 7.84
N LEU A 135 -7.18 -1.99 9.00
CA LEU A 135 -6.86 -3.15 9.84
C LEU A 135 -8.14 -3.93 10.24
N ARG A 136 -9.23 -3.23 10.55
CA ARG A 136 -10.51 -3.90 10.82
C ARG A 136 -11.02 -4.66 9.60
N GLU A 137 -11.00 -4.06 8.41
CA GLU A 137 -11.36 -4.76 7.17
C GLU A 137 -10.52 -6.02 6.97
N LEU A 138 -9.19 -5.92 7.04
CA LEU A 138 -8.31 -7.06 6.83
C LEU A 138 -8.49 -8.19 7.87
N VAL A 139 -8.82 -7.85 9.13
CA VAL A 139 -9.13 -8.86 10.15
C VAL A 139 -10.45 -9.58 9.85
N GLU A 140 -11.45 -8.86 9.30
CA GLU A 140 -12.71 -9.45 8.88
C GLU A 140 -12.57 -10.27 7.58
N GLU A 141 -11.76 -9.81 6.63
CA GLU A 141 -11.36 -10.57 5.45
C GLU A 141 -10.62 -11.85 5.85
N ALA A 142 -9.68 -11.76 6.79
CA ALA A 142 -8.95 -12.92 7.30
C ALA A 142 -9.88 -13.92 7.97
N HIS A 143 -10.92 -13.47 8.68
CA HIS A 143 -11.95 -14.37 9.21
C HIS A 143 -12.62 -15.17 8.10
N ASP A 144 -13.03 -14.50 7.01
CA ASP A 144 -13.77 -15.14 5.92
C ASP A 144 -12.86 -16.03 5.04
N ALA A 145 -11.56 -15.69 4.93
CA ALA A 145 -10.55 -16.43 4.18
C ALA A 145 -9.97 -17.67 4.89
N LEU A 146 -10.14 -17.80 6.22
CA LEU A 146 -9.65 -18.96 7.01
C LEU A 146 -10.55 -20.18 6.87
N ALA A 147 -10.00 -21.39 6.80
CA ALA A 147 -10.76 -22.63 6.95
C ALA A 147 -11.50 -22.66 8.31
N PRO A 148 -12.63 -23.39 8.46
CA PRO A 148 -13.21 -23.67 9.77
C PRO A 148 -12.15 -24.23 10.74
N GLY A 149 -12.06 -23.67 11.95
CA GLY A 149 -11.02 -23.99 12.93
C GLY A 149 -9.64 -23.34 12.70
N GLY A 150 -9.45 -22.69 11.54
CA GLY A 150 -8.25 -21.97 11.16
C GLY A 150 -7.93 -20.80 12.08
N ARG A 151 -6.67 -20.37 12.09
CA ARG A 151 -6.11 -19.43 13.05
C ARG A 151 -5.64 -18.13 12.39
N LEU A 152 -6.11 -17.01 12.91
CA LEU A 152 -5.49 -15.70 12.69
C LEU A 152 -4.41 -15.47 13.74
N VAL A 153 -3.25 -14.99 13.30
CA VAL A 153 -2.26 -14.29 14.14
C VAL A 153 -2.02 -12.93 13.50
N VAL A 154 -2.30 -11.86 14.23
CA VAL A 154 -2.16 -10.48 13.74
C VAL A 154 -1.23 -9.69 14.65
N ALA A 155 -0.30 -8.96 14.06
CA ALA A 155 0.52 -7.99 14.77
C ALA A 155 0.31 -6.59 14.17
N ALA A 156 0.29 -5.55 15.01
CA ALA A 156 0.12 -4.17 14.55
C ALA A 156 0.76 -3.16 15.51
N GLU A 157 1.19 -2.00 15.01
CA GLU A 157 1.71 -0.87 15.81
C GLU A 157 0.57 -0.13 16.55
N ARG A 158 -0.07 -0.81 17.51
CA ARG A 158 -1.22 -0.31 18.28
C ARG A 158 -1.15 -0.79 19.72
N SER A 159 -2.03 -0.28 20.58
CA SER A 159 -2.14 -0.80 21.96
C SER A 159 -2.77 -2.21 21.97
N PRO A 160 -2.38 -3.09 22.93
CA PRO A 160 -2.89 -4.46 22.98
C PRO A 160 -4.41 -4.50 23.12
N ARG A 161 -4.97 -3.64 23.98
CA ARG A 161 -6.43 -3.51 24.19
C ARG A 161 -7.16 -3.21 22.88
N SER A 162 -6.62 -2.29 22.09
CA SER A 162 -7.24 -1.85 20.84
C SER A 162 -7.19 -2.93 19.76
N LEU A 163 -6.06 -3.65 19.63
CA LEU A 163 -5.93 -4.77 18.68
C LEU A 163 -6.82 -5.96 19.08
N VAL A 164 -6.83 -6.33 20.36
CA VAL A 164 -7.69 -7.40 20.89
C VAL A 164 -9.17 -7.10 20.65
N SER A 165 -9.60 -5.84 20.79
CA SER A 165 -10.97 -5.44 20.47
C SER A 165 -11.31 -5.70 19.00
N VAL A 166 -10.43 -5.33 18.05
CA VAL A 166 -10.68 -5.58 16.61
C VAL A 166 -10.83 -7.07 16.34
N VAL A 167 -9.96 -7.90 16.91
CA VAL A 167 -10.04 -9.35 16.76
C VAL A 167 -11.30 -9.92 17.40
N LYS A 168 -11.68 -9.48 18.61
CA LYS A 168 -12.92 -9.93 19.27
C LYS A 168 -14.17 -9.56 18.48
N ASP A 169 -14.23 -8.37 17.89
CA ASP A 169 -15.37 -7.95 17.09
C ASP A 169 -15.57 -8.91 15.90
N ALA A 170 -14.47 -9.29 15.24
CA ALA A 170 -14.50 -10.16 14.07
C ALA A 170 -14.67 -11.65 14.40
N PHE A 171 -13.99 -12.18 15.44
CA PHE A 171 -13.96 -13.61 15.76
C PHE A 171 -14.84 -14.00 16.97
N GLY A 172 -15.42 -13.04 17.68
CA GLY A 172 -16.18 -13.23 18.93
C GLY A 172 -15.29 -13.40 20.17
N LYS A 173 -14.05 -13.87 19.99
CA LYS A 173 -13.04 -14.00 21.05
C LYS A 173 -11.64 -13.75 20.49
N ALA A 174 -10.71 -13.46 21.38
CA ALA A 174 -9.30 -13.38 21.06
C ALA A 174 -8.51 -14.33 21.97
N ASP A 175 -7.56 -15.04 21.39
CA ASP A 175 -6.59 -15.86 22.09
C ASP A 175 -5.62 -14.95 22.86
N PRO A 176 -5.25 -15.30 24.10
CA PRO A 176 -4.23 -14.56 24.84
C PRO A 176 -2.86 -14.84 24.22
N LEU A 177 -2.33 -13.88 23.45
CA LEU A 177 -0.96 -13.92 22.94
C LEU A 177 -0.10 -12.93 23.73
N GLN A 178 1.09 -13.37 24.11
CA GLN A 178 2.07 -12.50 24.76
C GLN A 178 2.77 -11.64 23.70
N ASN A 179 2.89 -10.34 23.95
CA ASN A 179 3.69 -9.47 23.11
C ASN A 179 5.16 -9.90 23.15
N ARG A 180 5.77 -10.09 21.98
CA ARG A 180 7.14 -10.58 21.82
C ARG A 180 8.13 -9.50 21.40
N ALA A 181 7.67 -8.29 21.05
CA ALA A 181 8.51 -7.17 20.65
C ALA A 181 8.00 -5.83 21.19
N LYS A 182 8.90 -4.86 21.39
CA LYS A 182 8.53 -3.47 21.66
C LYS A 182 8.06 -2.82 20.35
N GLY A 183 7.03 -1.97 20.43
CA GLY A 183 6.53 -1.19 19.29
C GLY A 183 5.45 -1.86 18.44
N ALA A 184 5.06 -3.11 18.74
CA ALA A 184 3.88 -3.75 18.14
C ALA A 184 3.14 -4.59 19.20
N SER A 185 1.83 -4.76 19.00
CA SER A 185 1.00 -5.68 19.78
C SER A 185 0.63 -6.89 18.93
N LEU A 186 0.43 -8.02 19.59
CA LEU A 186 0.06 -9.29 18.98
C LEU A 186 -1.31 -9.75 19.49
N ALA A 187 -2.16 -10.26 18.60
CA ALA A 187 -3.42 -10.91 18.95
C ALA A 187 -3.68 -12.10 18.02
N GLY A 188 -4.49 -13.05 18.47
CA GLY A 188 -4.87 -14.19 17.64
C GLY A 188 -6.31 -14.60 17.91
N ALA A 189 -6.85 -15.44 17.04
CA ALA A 189 -8.15 -16.06 17.23
C ALA A 189 -8.30 -17.27 16.32
N ARG A 190 -9.28 -18.13 16.63
CA ARG A 190 -9.71 -19.24 15.76
C ARG A 190 -11.06 -18.95 15.15
N ARG A 191 -11.24 -19.25 13.87
CA ARG A 191 -12.54 -19.23 13.19
C ARG A 191 -13.39 -20.37 13.72
N THR A 192 -14.27 -20.07 14.68
CA THR A 192 -15.14 -21.07 15.35
C THR A 192 -16.61 -20.89 15.03
N ARG A 193 -16.93 -19.92 14.16
CA ARG A 193 -18.30 -19.61 13.73
C ARG A 193 -18.35 -19.42 12.22
N GLU A 194 -19.40 -19.92 11.61
CA GLU A 194 -19.73 -19.66 10.21
C GLU A 194 -20.65 -18.44 10.15
N LYS A 195 -20.04 -17.25 10.10
CA LYS A 195 -20.75 -16.01 9.82
C LYS A 195 -19.88 -15.17 8.90
N ARG A 196 -20.46 -14.58 7.86
CA ARG A 196 -19.78 -13.54 7.07
C ARG A 196 -19.61 -12.31 7.95
N VAL A 197 -18.36 -11.94 8.20
CA VAL A 197 -18.03 -10.83 9.11
C VAL A 197 -17.67 -9.57 8.32
N TRP A 198 -17.09 -9.75 7.13
CA TRP A 198 -16.58 -8.65 6.32
C TRP A 198 -17.66 -7.65 5.92
N LYS A 199 -17.31 -6.37 6.04
CA LYS A 199 -18.11 -5.22 5.60
C LYS A 199 -17.26 -4.31 4.73
N ASP A 200 -17.73 -4.03 3.53
CA ASP A 200 -17.18 -2.96 2.71
C ASP A 200 -17.42 -1.62 3.42
N ARG A 201 -16.36 -0.89 3.73
CA ARG A 201 -16.45 0.48 4.28
C ARG A 201 -16.11 1.53 3.22
N GLY A 202 -16.14 1.13 1.96
CA GLY A 202 -16.18 2.04 0.83
C GLY A 202 -17.38 2.97 0.86
N ARG A 203 -17.20 4.19 0.36
CA ARG A 203 -18.27 5.18 0.22
C ARG A 203 -17.99 6.10 -0.96
N THR A 204 -19.03 6.69 -1.51
CA THR A 204 -18.93 7.72 -2.56
C THR A 204 -19.17 9.09 -1.95
N LEU A 205 -18.34 10.06 -2.33
CA LEU A 205 -18.37 11.43 -1.82
C LEU A 205 -18.27 12.41 -2.98
N GLU A 206 -19.12 13.44 -3.00
CA GLU A 206 -18.94 14.57 -3.90
C GLU A 206 -18.13 15.67 -3.22
N ARG A 207 -17.15 16.24 -3.93
CA ARG A 207 -16.31 17.33 -3.43
C ARG A 207 -16.20 18.42 -4.46
N GLU A 208 -16.58 19.62 -4.06
CA GLU A 208 -16.41 20.81 -4.88
C GLU A 208 -15.02 21.42 -4.67
N VAL A 209 -14.34 21.78 -5.76
CA VAL A 209 -13.08 22.50 -5.77
C VAL A 209 -12.93 23.23 -7.10
N ARG A 210 -12.58 24.52 -7.07
CA ARG A 210 -12.40 25.33 -8.30
C ARG A 210 -13.60 25.28 -9.26
N GLY A 211 -14.83 25.26 -8.72
CA GLY A 211 -16.06 25.13 -9.50
C GLY A 211 -16.26 23.76 -10.18
N LEU A 212 -15.38 22.79 -9.92
CA LEU A 212 -15.51 21.40 -10.35
C LEU A 212 -16.20 20.59 -9.25
N VAL A 213 -17.07 19.66 -9.65
CA VAL A 213 -17.62 18.65 -8.74
C VAL A 213 -16.94 17.31 -9.02
N LEU A 214 -16.19 16.81 -8.05
CA LEU A 214 -15.53 15.50 -8.13
C LEU A 214 -16.36 14.46 -7.38
N THR A 215 -16.82 13.42 -8.08
CA THR A 215 -17.47 12.24 -7.50
C THR A 215 -16.41 11.18 -7.19
N LEU A 216 -16.08 10.96 -5.92
CA LEU A 216 -14.99 10.09 -5.49
C LEU A 216 -15.52 8.94 -4.64
N ALA A 217 -15.44 7.71 -5.17
CA ALA A 217 -15.43 6.52 -4.34
C ALA A 217 -14.11 6.45 -3.56
N VAL A 218 -14.21 6.18 -2.26
CA VAL A 218 -13.08 6.12 -1.33
C VAL A 218 -13.20 4.84 -0.50
N ARG A 219 -12.07 4.21 -0.17
CA ARG A 219 -12.00 3.03 0.71
C ARG A 219 -10.86 3.15 1.72
N PRO A 220 -10.95 2.50 2.89
CA PRO A 220 -9.81 2.36 3.80
C PRO A 220 -8.62 1.71 3.09
N GLY A 221 -7.41 2.09 3.51
CA GLY A 221 -6.16 1.64 2.91
C GLY A 221 -5.69 2.45 1.70
N VAL A 222 -6.48 3.42 1.23
CA VAL A 222 -6.13 4.31 0.11
C VAL A 222 -6.02 5.76 0.59
N PHE A 223 -4.99 6.47 0.14
CA PHE A 223 -4.82 7.89 0.44
C PHE A 223 -6.01 8.71 -0.08
N GLY A 224 -6.56 9.59 0.77
CA GLY A 224 -7.82 10.29 0.50
C GLY A 224 -9.08 9.49 0.89
N SER A 225 -8.97 8.47 1.74
CA SER A 225 -10.11 7.67 2.24
C SER A 225 -11.21 8.48 2.97
N THR A 226 -10.93 9.73 3.33
CA THR A 226 -11.87 10.66 3.97
C THR A 226 -12.46 11.72 3.04
N GLY A 227 -12.06 11.73 1.76
CA GLY A 227 -12.49 12.69 0.74
C GLY A 227 -11.29 13.38 0.08
N LEU A 228 -11.46 14.63 -0.33
CA LEU A 228 -10.40 15.40 -0.97
C LEU A 228 -9.40 15.91 0.09
N ASP A 229 -8.18 15.37 0.06
CA ASP A 229 -7.08 15.81 0.90
C ASP A 229 -6.76 17.30 0.67
N ALA A 230 -6.31 17.99 1.72
CA ALA A 230 -6.07 19.43 1.66
C ALA A 230 -4.90 19.81 0.74
N GLY A 231 -3.83 19.03 0.68
CA GLY A 231 -2.74 19.26 -0.28
C GLY A 231 -3.23 19.03 -1.72
N THR A 232 -4.00 17.96 -1.92
CA THR A 232 -4.65 17.66 -3.20
C THR A 232 -5.55 18.81 -3.66
N ARG A 233 -6.40 19.35 -2.76
CA ARG A 233 -7.23 20.53 -3.02
C ARG A 233 -6.40 21.74 -3.43
N THR A 234 -5.37 22.06 -2.66
CA THR A 234 -4.48 23.20 -2.95
C THR A 234 -3.85 23.08 -4.34
N LEU A 235 -3.46 21.87 -4.74
CA LEU A 235 -2.93 21.63 -6.07
C LEU A 235 -4.00 21.84 -7.16
N VAL A 236 -5.19 21.26 -7.00
CA VAL A 236 -6.30 21.43 -7.98
C VAL A 236 -6.66 22.91 -8.21
N GLU A 237 -6.63 23.71 -7.15
CA GLU A 237 -6.91 25.15 -7.22
C GLU A 237 -5.87 25.93 -8.05
N ALA A 238 -4.63 25.44 -8.14
CA ALA A 238 -3.54 26.15 -8.78
C ALA A 238 -3.12 25.57 -10.16
N ILE A 239 -3.34 24.28 -10.41
CA ILE A 239 -2.82 23.60 -11.61
C ILE A 239 -3.28 24.27 -12.90
N GLN A 240 -2.35 24.39 -13.85
CA GLN A 240 -2.65 24.77 -15.22
C GLN A 240 -2.57 23.52 -16.08
N VAL A 241 -3.70 23.11 -16.64
CA VAL A 241 -3.81 21.89 -17.44
C VAL A 241 -3.74 22.27 -18.92
N PRO A 242 -2.77 21.74 -19.69
CA PRO A 242 -2.74 21.95 -21.13
C PRO A 242 -3.99 21.36 -21.79
N ALA A 243 -4.76 22.18 -22.50
CA ALA A 243 -5.97 21.74 -23.19
C ALA A 243 -5.64 20.62 -24.19
N GLY A 244 -6.34 19.50 -24.09
CA GLY A 244 -6.08 18.29 -24.90
C GLY A 244 -4.78 17.56 -24.55
N GLY A 245 -4.04 17.99 -23.53
CA GLY A 245 -2.76 17.41 -23.13
C GLY A 245 -2.89 16.07 -22.42
N ARG A 246 -1.80 15.31 -22.40
CA ARG A 246 -1.61 14.06 -21.66
C ARG A 246 -1.09 14.35 -20.25
N VAL A 247 -1.82 13.91 -19.24
CA VAL A 247 -1.49 14.13 -17.82
C VAL A 247 -1.14 12.81 -17.14
N LEU A 248 -0.08 12.83 -16.34
CA LEU A 248 0.33 11.73 -15.47
C LEU A 248 0.05 12.10 -14.01
N ASP A 249 -0.68 11.25 -13.29
CA ASP A 249 -0.94 11.36 -11.85
C ASP A 249 -0.12 10.30 -11.09
N LEU A 250 0.93 10.74 -10.39
CA LEU A 250 1.89 9.88 -9.69
C LEU A 250 1.45 9.63 -8.25
N GLY A 251 1.27 8.36 -7.87
CA GLY A 251 0.70 7.99 -6.58
C GLY A 251 -0.76 8.42 -6.49
N CYS A 252 -1.55 7.98 -7.47
CA CYS A 252 -2.86 8.59 -7.74
C CYS A 252 -3.89 8.39 -6.60
N GLY A 253 -3.77 7.37 -5.75
CA GLY A 253 -4.72 7.10 -4.68
C GLY A 253 -6.15 6.96 -5.20
N THR A 254 -7.04 7.90 -4.84
CA THR A 254 -8.43 7.94 -5.35
C THR A 254 -8.54 8.43 -6.80
N GLY A 255 -7.45 8.93 -7.39
CA GLY A 255 -7.40 9.54 -8.71
C GLY A 255 -7.82 11.01 -8.76
N ALA A 256 -7.98 11.67 -7.61
CA ALA A 256 -8.57 13.01 -7.54
C ALA A 256 -7.80 14.08 -8.35
N LEU A 257 -6.47 14.04 -8.40
CA LEU A 257 -5.67 14.98 -9.20
C LEU A 257 -5.86 14.73 -10.70
N GLY A 258 -5.71 13.48 -11.14
CA GLY A 258 -5.94 13.10 -12.54
C GLY A 258 -7.37 13.41 -13.00
N ILE A 259 -8.37 13.14 -12.18
CA ILE A 259 -9.79 13.44 -12.49
C ILE A 259 -10.01 14.94 -12.61
N ALA A 260 -9.50 15.73 -11.66
CA ALA A 260 -9.56 17.19 -11.76
C ALA A 260 -8.89 17.69 -13.05
N ALA A 261 -7.75 17.11 -13.44
CA ALA A 261 -7.09 17.47 -14.69
C ALA A 261 -7.94 17.11 -15.92
N GLY A 262 -8.61 15.95 -15.92
CA GLY A 262 -9.58 15.56 -16.95
C GLY A 262 -10.73 16.58 -17.08
N LEU A 263 -11.32 16.98 -15.95
CA LEU A 263 -12.41 17.97 -15.92
C LEU A 263 -11.95 19.39 -16.32
N LEU A 264 -10.67 19.70 -16.16
CA LEU A 264 -10.05 20.96 -16.60
C LEU A 264 -9.58 20.94 -18.06
N GLY A 265 -9.88 19.87 -18.81
CA GLY A 265 -9.63 19.80 -20.25
C GLY A 265 -8.40 19.02 -20.67
N ALA A 266 -7.81 18.17 -19.81
CA ALA A 266 -6.82 17.19 -20.26
C ALA A 266 -7.45 16.24 -21.30
N GLY A 267 -6.71 15.94 -22.37
CA GLY A 267 -7.16 15.04 -23.42
C GLY A 267 -7.05 13.56 -23.05
N GLU A 268 -6.13 13.22 -22.14
CA GLU A 268 -5.92 11.87 -21.63
C GLU A 268 -5.24 11.94 -20.26
N ILE A 269 -5.64 11.05 -19.36
CA ILE A 269 -5.03 10.92 -18.03
C ILE A 269 -4.50 9.50 -17.81
N VAL A 270 -3.27 9.40 -17.31
CA VAL A 270 -2.67 8.16 -16.85
C VAL A 270 -2.45 8.27 -15.35
N LEU A 271 -3.01 7.34 -14.59
CA LEU A 271 -2.94 7.32 -13.13
C LEU A 271 -2.05 6.14 -12.71
N ALA A 272 -0.99 6.37 -11.95
CA ALA A 272 -0.06 5.32 -11.57
C ALA A 272 0.05 5.22 -10.05
N ASP A 273 -0.07 4.02 -9.51
CA ASP A 273 0.04 3.75 -8.07
C ASP A 273 0.58 2.34 -7.82
N SER A 274 1.22 2.14 -6.67
CA SER A 274 1.69 0.81 -6.22
C SER A 274 0.58 0.01 -5.55
N SER A 275 -0.50 0.65 -5.11
CA SER A 275 -1.63 -0.02 -4.48
C SER A 275 -2.63 -0.54 -5.53
N PRO A 276 -2.89 -1.86 -5.61
CA PRO A 276 -3.95 -2.40 -6.47
C PRO A 276 -5.32 -1.83 -6.11
N ARG A 277 -5.56 -1.53 -4.82
CA ARG A 277 -6.80 -0.91 -4.34
C ARG A 277 -6.95 0.54 -4.83
N ALA A 278 -5.86 1.31 -4.87
CA ALA A 278 -5.87 2.66 -5.44
C ALA A 278 -6.15 2.62 -6.95
N VAL A 279 -5.51 1.72 -7.69
CA VAL A 279 -5.73 1.55 -9.15
C VAL A 279 -7.18 1.22 -9.47
N ALA A 280 -7.80 0.31 -8.70
CA ALA A 280 -9.21 -0.03 -8.85
C ALA A 280 -10.11 1.20 -8.62
N LEU A 281 -9.89 1.93 -7.51
CA LEU A 281 -10.66 3.15 -7.20
C LEU A 281 -10.47 4.27 -8.23
N ALA A 282 -9.23 4.54 -8.63
CA ALA A 282 -8.92 5.54 -9.63
C ALA A 282 -9.62 5.24 -10.97
N THR A 283 -9.67 3.96 -11.36
CA THR A 283 -10.40 3.51 -12.56
C THR A 283 -11.90 3.77 -12.42
N SER A 284 -12.52 3.37 -11.31
CA SER A 284 -13.96 3.59 -11.10
C SER A 284 -14.31 5.07 -11.01
N ASN A 285 -13.46 5.87 -10.35
CA ASN A 285 -13.69 7.30 -10.16
C ASN A 285 -13.54 8.07 -11.47
N ALA A 286 -12.55 7.74 -12.31
CA ALA A 286 -12.42 8.36 -13.63
C ALA A 286 -13.69 8.13 -14.47
N ARG A 287 -14.23 6.91 -14.47
CA ARG A 287 -15.49 6.58 -15.14
C ARG A 287 -16.68 7.34 -14.54
N ALA A 288 -16.79 7.40 -13.22
CA ALA A 288 -17.88 8.10 -12.52
C ALA A 288 -17.92 9.61 -12.81
N ASN A 289 -16.77 10.22 -13.14
CA ASN A 289 -16.67 11.62 -13.53
C ASN A 289 -16.70 11.83 -15.06
N GLY A 290 -17.07 10.81 -15.83
CA GLY A 290 -17.21 10.91 -17.28
C GLY A 290 -15.88 11.03 -18.06
N ILE A 291 -14.74 10.71 -17.45
CA ILE A 291 -13.44 10.79 -18.11
C ILE A 291 -13.23 9.53 -18.97
N GLN A 292 -13.39 9.68 -20.28
CA GLN A 292 -13.34 8.55 -21.21
C GLN A 292 -11.91 8.03 -21.46
N LYS A 293 -10.91 8.92 -21.53
CA LYS A 293 -9.51 8.59 -21.82
C LYS A 293 -8.69 8.57 -20.52
N ALA A 294 -8.98 7.59 -19.67
CA ALA A 294 -8.28 7.38 -18.41
C ALA A 294 -7.72 5.95 -18.32
N THR A 295 -6.43 5.82 -18.00
CA THR A 295 -5.79 4.52 -17.75
C THR A 295 -5.13 4.51 -16.39
N ALA A 296 -5.58 3.65 -15.48
CA ALA A 296 -4.91 3.43 -14.20
C ALA A 296 -3.95 2.23 -14.30
N LEU A 297 -2.74 2.38 -13.78
CA LEU A 297 -1.64 1.42 -13.90
C LEU A 297 -1.10 1.04 -12.53
N LEU A 298 -1.05 -0.26 -12.25
CA LEU A 298 -0.30 -0.79 -11.11
C LEU A 298 1.20 -0.73 -11.42
N ARG A 299 1.95 0.04 -10.63
CA ARG A 299 3.40 0.23 -10.77
C ARG A 299 4.07 0.30 -9.40
N ALA A 300 4.99 -0.63 -9.15
CA ALA A 300 5.74 -0.68 -7.91
C ALA A 300 6.69 0.51 -7.74
N ASP A 301 7.46 0.84 -8.76
CA ASP A 301 8.54 1.84 -8.72
C ASP A 301 8.30 3.04 -9.65
N LEU A 302 7.09 3.10 -10.24
CA LEU A 302 6.70 4.10 -11.24
C LEU A 302 7.61 4.10 -12.48
N GLU A 303 8.22 2.95 -12.78
CA GLU A 303 8.90 2.71 -14.05
C GLU A 303 7.91 2.25 -15.14
N ASP A 304 8.37 2.18 -16.39
CA ASP A 304 7.60 1.75 -17.56
C ASP A 304 6.20 2.40 -17.70
N LEU A 305 6.20 3.73 -17.57
CA LEU A 305 5.04 4.57 -17.80
C LEU A 305 4.92 4.92 -19.29
N PRO A 306 3.69 4.98 -19.86
CA PRO A 306 3.48 5.19 -21.29
C PRO A 306 3.56 6.67 -21.66
N GLY A 307 4.70 7.31 -21.43
CA GLY A 307 4.97 8.69 -21.84
C GLY A 307 5.10 8.86 -23.38
N PRO A 308 5.38 10.08 -23.86
CA PRO A 308 5.61 11.26 -23.06
C PRO A 308 4.31 11.96 -22.58
N PHE A 309 4.43 12.77 -21.52
CA PHE A 309 3.33 13.54 -20.91
C PHE A 309 3.57 15.06 -20.99
N ASP A 310 2.49 15.83 -21.04
CA ASP A 310 2.49 17.28 -20.99
C ASP A 310 2.63 17.82 -19.57
N LEU A 311 2.02 17.13 -18.62
CA LEU A 311 1.95 17.50 -17.22
C LEU A 311 2.04 16.25 -16.34
N ALA A 312 2.87 16.31 -15.30
CA ALA A 312 2.94 15.34 -14.23
C ALA A 312 2.45 16.00 -12.93
N LEU A 313 1.56 15.32 -12.22
CA LEU A 313 0.97 15.75 -10.96
C LEU A 313 1.41 14.79 -9.86
N ALA A 314 1.68 15.32 -8.67
CA ALA A 314 2.17 14.53 -7.55
C ALA A 314 1.74 15.12 -6.19
N ASN A 315 1.23 14.25 -5.31
CA ASN A 315 1.09 14.51 -3.88
C ASN A 315 1.80 13.40 -3.10
N PRO A 316 3.15 13.45 -3.00
CA PRO A 316 3.91 12.36 -2.40
C PRO A 316 3.62 12.24 -0.89
N PRO A 317 3.66 11.02 -0.32
CA PRO A 317 3.53 10.83 1.11
C PRO A 317 4.67 11.50 1.89
N TYR A 318 4.36 12.03 3.07
CA TYR A 318 5.31 12.79 3.91
C TYR A 318 6.37 11.95 4.63
N PHE A 319 6.32 10.63 4.54
CA PHE A 319 7.19 9.73 5.31
C PHE A 319 8.28 9.08 4.46
N GLY A 320 9.38 8.67 5.09
CA GLY A 320 10.40 7.84 4.45
C GLY A 320 11.56 8.60 3.79
N ASP A 321 11.99 9.72 4.38
CA ASP A 321 13.20 10.48 4.00
C ASP A 321 13.19 10.92 2.51
N PHE A 322 12.04 11.40 2.02
CA PHE A 322 11.81 11.84 0.63
C PHE A 322 12.08 10.79 -0.45
N ARG A 323 12.28 9.51 -0.11
CA ARG A 323 12.57 8.46 -1.12
C ARG A 323 11.46 8.31 -2.15
N ILE A 324 10.21 8.38 -1.71
CA ILE A 324 9.05 8.29 -2.59
C ILE A 324 8.95 9.56 -3.45
N ALA A 325 9.11 10.75 -2.87
CA ALA A 325 9.17 12.01 -3.62
C ALA A 325 10.28 11.98 -4.70
N ARG A 326 11.48 11.48 -4.37
CA ARG A 326 12.58 11.30 -5.33
C ARG A 326 12.21 10.36 -6.49
N SER A 327 11.52 9.26 -6.20
CA SER A 327 11.00 8.35 -7.24
C SER A 327 9.99 9.08 -8.15
N PHE A 328 9.08 9.88 -7.59
CA PHE A 328 8.09 10.64 -8.36
C PHE A 328 8.77 11.67 -9.27
N VAL A 329 9.74 12.43 -8.75
CA VAL A 329 10.50 13.42 -9.53
C VAL A 329 11.28 12.73 -10.66
N ARG A 330 11.89 11.56 -10.41
CA ARG A 330 12.58 10.78 -11.44
C ARG A 330 11.62 10.28 -12.52
N ALA A 331 10.47 9.74 -12.12
CA ALA A 331 9.43 9.28 -13.04
C ALA A 331 8.91 10.44 -13.91
N ALA A 332 8.64 11.61 -13.32
CA ALA A 332 8.28 12.82 -14.05
C ALA A 332 9.38 13.25 -15.03
N LYS A 333 10.64 13.32 -14.59
CA LYS A 333 11.76 13.71 -15.46
C LYS A 333 11.93 12.77 -16.66
N LYS A 334 11.78 11.46 -16.45
CA LYS A 334 11.89 10.44 -17.51
C LYS A 334 10.74 10.55 -18.52
N ASN A 335 9.52 10.82 -18.06
CA ASN A 335 8.31 10.66 -18.87
C ASN A 335 7.65 11.96 -19.35
N LEU A 336 8.05 13.15 -18.89
CA LEU A 336 7.56 14.40 -19.47
C LEU A 336 8.10 14.60 -20.89
N ARG A 337 7.38 15.23 -21.82
CA ARG A 337 8.01 15.71 -23.06
C ARG A 337 8.95 16.89 -22.77
N PRO A 338 9.90 17.23 -23.65
CA PRO A 338 10.57 18.53 -23.60
C PRO A 338 9.52 19.66 -23.55
N GLY A 339 9.67 20.56 -22.59
CA GLY A 339 8.70 21.62 -22.29
C GLY A 339 7.50 21.21 -21.43
N GLY A 340 7.37 19.92 -21.07
CA GLY A 340 6.34 19.44 -20.13
C GLY A 340 6.61 19.88 -18.69
N HIS A 341 5.56 19.89 -17.87
CA HIS A 341 5.61 20.45 -16.51
C HIS A 341 5.41 19.39 -15.44
N LEU A 342 6.05 19.58 -14.28
CA LEU A 342 5.75 18.87 -13.04
C LEU A 342 5.12 19.87 -12.07
N ALA A 343 4.01 19.49 -11.43
CA ALA A 343 3.44 20.18 -10.30
C ALA A 343 3.29 19.22 -9.11
N LEU A 344 4.02 19.50 -8.03
CA LEU A 344 4.10 18.67 -6.83
C LEU A 344 3.66 19.48 -5.62
N VAL A 345 2.71 18.98 -4.84
CA VAL A 345 2.27 19.64 -3.60
C VAL A 345 2.86 18.97 -2.36
N ALA A 346 3.30 19.77 -1.39
CA ALA A 346 3.83 19.27 -0.12
C ALA A 346 3.63 20.28 1.03
N LYS A 347 3.59 19.79 2.28
CA LYS A 347 3.68 20.66 3.48
C LYS A 347 5.11 21.13 3.73
N ALA A 348 6.08 20.22 3.64
CA ALA A 348 7.50 20.53 3.76
C ALA A 348 8.07 20.98 2.39
N ALA A 349 7.53 22.06 1.84
CA ALA A 349 7.71 22.40 0.43
C ALA A 349 9.14 22.86 0.07
N GLY A 350 9.86 23.48 1.01
CA GLY A 350 11.27 23.83 0.82
C GLY A 350 12.18 22.60 0.63
N GLU A 351 12.00 21.56 1.44
CA GLU A 351 12.78 20.32 1.31
C GLU A 351 12.43 19.55 0.02
N HIS A 352 11.15 19.57 -0.37
CA HIS A 352 10.73 19.00 -1.65
C HIS A 352 11.25 19.79 -2.85
N LEU A 353 11.37 21.12 -2.74
CA LEU A 353 11.98 21.96 -3.76
C LEU A 353 13.43 21.53 -4.02
N GLU A 354 14.22 21.31 -2.98
CA GLU A 354 15.60 20.85 -3.13
C GLU A 354 15.67 19.46 -3.80
N VAL A 355 14.78 18.53 -3.43
CA VAL A 355 14.66 17.23 -4.10
C VAL A 355 14.32 17.37 -5.58
N VAL A 356 13.40 18.28 -5.94
CA VAL A 356 13.02 18.51 -7.33
C VAL A 356 14.17 19.16 -8.11
N ARG A 357 14.92 20.08 -7.49
CA ARG A 357 16.06 20.80 -8.09
C ARG A 357 17.19 19.89 -8.51
N GLU A 358 17.37 18.74 -7.86
CA GLU A 358 18.35 17.74 -8.28
C GLU A 358 18.17 17.29 -9.74
N LEU A 359 16.93 17.29 -10.26
CA LEU A 359 16.62 16.89 -11.65
C LEU A 359 16.00 18.02 -12.49
N PHE A 360 15.50 19.08 -11.85
CA PHE A 360 14.90 20.26 -12.46
C PHE A 360 15.47 21.53 -11.82
N PRO A 361 16.68 21.99 -12.23
CA PRO A 361 17.38 23.09 -11.56
C PRO A 361 16.56 24.38 -11.44
N ASP A 362 15.72 24.68 -12.44
CA ASP A 362 14.88 25.89 -12.49
C ASP A 362 13.54 25.74 -11.74
N ALA A 363 13.38 24.72 -10.90
CA ALA A 363 12.16 24.52 -10.13
C ALA A 363 11.92 25.70 -9.18
N ARG A 364 10.64 26.08 -9.08
CA ARG A 364 10.16 27.18 -8.23
C ARG A 364 9.09 26.70 -7.25
N LEU A 365 8.91 27.44 -6.18
CA LEU A 365 7.95 27.15 -5.13
C LEU A 365 6.89 28.26 -5.07
N GLU A 366 5.62 27.88 -5.02
CA GLU A 366 4.49 28.76 -4.74
C GLU A 366 3.81 28.32 -3.43
N GLU A 367 3.81 29.19 -2.41
CA GLU A 367 3.14 28.91 -1.13
C GLU A 367 1.65 29.27 -1.19
N ARG A 368 0.79 28.36 -0.69
CA ARG A 368 -0.67 28.50 -0.69
C ARG A 368 -1.29 27.77 0.49
N GLY A 369 -1.94 28.50 1.39
CA GLY A 369 -2.82 27.92 2.42
C GLY A 369 -2.15 26.87 3.33
N GLY A 370 -0.89 27.08 3.69
CA GLY A 370 -0.13 26.14 4.54
C GLY A 370 0.46 24.93 3.81
N TYR A 371 0.37 24.89 2.48
CA TYR A 371 1.09 23.98 1.59
C TYR A 371 1.96 24.79 0.63
N GLY A 372 2.92 24.12 0.00
CA GLY A 372 3.65 24.68 -1.12
C GLY A 372 3.55 23.78 -2.34
N ILE A 373 3.51 24.42 -3.51
CA ILE A 373 3.48 23.78 -4.82
C ILE A 373 4.82 24.01 -5.48
N VAL A 374 5.57 22.93 -5.67
CA VAL A 374 6.81 22.93 -6.43
C VAL A 374 6.47 22.73 -7.91
N LEU A 375 6.84 23.71 -8.73
CA LEU A 375 6.63 23.74 -10.17
C LEU A 375 7.97 23.60 -10.88
N ALA A 376 8.03 22.70 -11.85
CA ALA A 376 9.22 22.47 -12.66
C ALA A 376 8.85 22.26 -14.14
N ARG A 377 9.80 22.54 -15.03
CA ARG A 377 9.67 22.32 -16.48
C ARG A 377 10.80 21.42 -16.96
N ARG A 378 10.49 20.40 -17.76
CA ARG A 378 11.51 19.60 -18.44
C ARG A 378 12.14 20.44 -19.55
N SER A 379 13.45 20.69 -19.45
CA SER A 379 14.25 21.30 -20.50
C SER A 379 14.35 20.44 -21.75
#